data_AF-A0A7C2EK53-F1
#
_entry.id   AF-A0A7C2EK53-F1
#
_cell.length_a   1.000
_cell.length_b   1.000
_cell.length_c   1.000
_cell.angle_alpha   90.00
_cell.angle_beta   90.00
_cell.angle_gamma   90.00
#
_symmetry.space_group_name_H-M   'P 1'
#
loop_
_entity.id
_entity.type
_entity.pdbx_description
1 polymer ?
#
loop_
_entity_poly.entity_id
_entity_poly.type
_entity_poly.pdbx_seq_one_letter_code
_entity_poly.pdbx_strand_id
1 'polypeptide(L)'
;MNPTPFNRMRIALTLLVFMLVMGFFSPMSRADRPAGVGADPPVTSAQESQARPAAILEVTNLNDNGLGSLRQTIASSMPGDIINFAPDLTGTITLTSGELIINKNLTISGPGREFLIISGNDASRVFNVQASAVTIRDLTIANGDASNDTNNSSGGGIFINGNLTIINARIINNTASDGGGIAINASGSLFVSNSTILDNVATGDGGGIFYNSIDSTMTIINSTISGNTALNGGGIHTSGTGPFPIAISTSTISNNTVSGNGGGINIEAGAVNLINSTISNNSAPNGGGIFNSSAGTLSIRFSTLTINTGTGGGGIFQVSGGVTNLTNAIVAGNTAPTGPDLSGPANSQGHNIIGNNSGASITAMAGDQIGTAANPIDAKLTPLQNNGGPTKTHSPISGSPAINAGNNMVTPSNDQRGLFRFRGGPIVDIGAVEFKPRLFSSLIITRIAPTADTNKVSVTALLTNTETGQPLSSRNIDFRFSRFFGDLDGDAVMDTTDIDGFATAILGVGMSSGPRFGAFAQFGDDPEFEFSEDFQGFGLSDLLPRPQTPQGGGCQFLIFDTDESFAANGGSGSFNVTTFPQDCDWTAVSN
;
A
#
# COMPACT_ATOMS: atom_id res chain seq x y z
N MET A 1 41.74 -25.26 -26.12
CA MET A 1 42.14 -23.85 -25.92
C MET A 1 42.19 -23.59 -24.43
N ASN A 2 43.37 -23.31 -23.87
CA ASN A 2 43.53 -22.95 -22.46
C ASN A 2 42.91 -21.56 -22.23
N PRO A 3 41.96 -21.39 -21.30
CA PRO A 3 41.42 -20.07 -20.98
C PRO A 3 42.43 -19.29 -20.14
N THR A 4 42.58 -18.00 -20.46
CA THR A 4 43.55 -17.04 -19.91
C THR A 4 43.37 -16.78 -18.40
N PRO A 5 44.44 -16.35 -17.70
CA PRO A 5 44.50 -16.22 -16.23
C PRO A 5 43.47 -15.27 -15.60
N PHE A 6 42.84 -14.38 -16.38
CA PHE A 6 41.78 -13.47 -15.91
C PHE A 6 40.46 -14.18 -15.53
N ASN A 7 40.16 -15.36 -16.08
CA ASN A 7 38.92 -16.09 -15.76
C ASN A 7 39.00 -16.97 -14.51
N ARG A 8 40.21 -17.23 -13.98
CA ARG A 8 40.37 -17.96 -12.69
C ARG A 8 40.13 -17.07 -11.48
N MET A 9 40.32 -15.77 -11.61
CA MET A 9 40.18 -14.81 -10.51
C MET A 9 38.71 -14.39 -10.24
N ARG A 10 37.84 -14.41 -11.26
CA ARG A 10 36.39 -14.16 -11.09
C ARG A 10 35.65 -15.34 -10.44
N ILE A 11 36.08 -16.58 -10.68
CA ILE A 11 35.47 -17.76 -10.05
C ILE A 11 35.91 -17.90 -8.58
N ALA A 12 37.17 -17.56 -8.27
CA ALA A 12 37.68 -17.57 -6.89
C ALA A 12 37.05 -16.47 -6.00
N LEU A 13 36.77 -15.29 -6.55
CA LEU A 13 36.15 -14.19 -5.80
C LEU A 13 34.64 -14.37 -5.59
N THR A 14 33.96 -15.08 -6.51
CA THR A 14 32.52 -15.39 -6.39
C THR A 14 32.27 -16.53 -5.39
N LEU A 15 33.20 -17.49 -5.23
CA LEU A 15 33.11 -18.53 -4.20
C LEU A 15 33.47 -18.02 -2.78
N LEU A 16 34.35 -17.03 -2.66
CA LEU A 16 34.74 -16.46 -1.36
C LEU A 16 33.62 -15.60 -0.74
N VAL A 17 32.82 -14.92 -1.58
CA VAL A 17 31.64 -14.15 -1.14
C VAL A 17 30.45 -15.06 -0.81
N PHE A 18 30.35 -16.24 -1.44
CA PHE A 18 29.29 -17.22 -1.13
C PHE A 18 29.53 -17.98 0.18
N MET A 19 30.78 -18.12 0.62
CA MET A 19 31.13 -18.78 1.89
C MET A 19 31.05 -17.87 3.12
N LEU A 20 31.02 -16.53 2.95
CA LEU A 20 30.89 -15.60 4.09
C LEU A 20 29.43 -15.35 4.53
N VAL A 21 28.44 -15.78 3.73
CA VAL A 21 27.00 -15.53 3.98
C VAL A 21 26.27 -16.75 4.57
N MET A 22 26.88 -17.93 4.57
CA MET A 22 26.30 -19.16 5.11
C MET A 22 27.11 -19.64 6.32
N GLY A 23 26.73 -19.22 7.51
CA GLY A 23 27.37 -19.59 8.78
C GLY A 23 27.29 -21.08 9.11
N PHE A 24 28.17 -21.89 8.51
CA PHE A 24 28.38 -23.29 8.87
C PHE A 24 29.76 -23.47 9.51
N PHE A 25 29.80 -23.46 10.83
CA PHE A 25 30.90 -24.10 11.56
C PHE A 25 30.75 -25.62 11.45
N SER A 26 31.63 -26.27 10.70
CA SER A 26 31.92 -27.68 10.89
C SER A 26 33.29 -27.80 11.59
N PRO A 27 33.42 -28.58 12.67
CA PRO A 27 34.67 -28.69 13.39
C PRO A 27 35.67 -29.51 12.57
N MET A 28 36.74 -28.89 12.09
CA MET A 28 37.89 -29.64 11.57
C MET A 28 38.60 -30.36 12.72
N SER A 29 38.74 -31.66 12.55
CA SER A 29 39.40 -32.58 13.48
C SER A 29 40.87 -32.24 13.71
N ARG A 30 41.27 -32.29 14.97
CA ARG A 30 42.64 -32.11 15.47
C ARG A 30 43.53 -33.29 15.06
N ALA A 31 44.15 -33.20 13.89
CA ALA A 31 45.32 -34.00 13.52
C ALA A 31 46.05 -33.31 12.36
N ASP A 32 47.01 -32.44 12.70
CA ASP A 32 48.22 -32.09 11.92
C ASP A 32 48.77 -30.75 12.43
N ARG A 33 49.54 -30.79 13.53
CA ARG A 33 50.50 -29.73 13.87
C ARG A 33 51.81 -30.37 14.35
N PRO A 34 52.96 -30.10 13.69
CA PRO A 34 54.27 -30.43 14.22
C PRO A 34 54.62 -29.54 15.43
N ALA A 35 55.29 -30.13 16.43
CA ALA A 35 55.72 -29.45 17.65
C ALA A 35 56.89 -28.48 17.39
N GLY A 36 56.81 -27.25 17.93
CA GLY A 36 57.95 -26.33 17.91
C GLY A 36 57.65 -24.87 18.28
N VAL A 37 57.72 -24.58 19.58
CA VAL A 37 58.22 -23.35 20.24
C VAL A 37 57.71 -21.97 19.78
N GLY A 38 56.89 -21.36 20.63
CA GLY A 38 56.61 -19.92 20.68
C GLY A 38 55.48 -19.64 21.65
N ALA A 39 55.76 -18.99 22.78
CA ALA A 39 54.75 -18.65 23.78
C ALA A 39 53.76 -17.64 23.17
N ASP A 40 52.48 -18.03 23.08
CA ASP A 40 51.39 -17.09 22.78
C ASP A 40 51.30 -16.07 23.94
N PRO A 41 51.24 -14.75 23.65
CA PRO A 41 50.94 -13.76 24.67
C PRO A 41 49.54 -14.04 25.25
N PRO A 42 49.28 -13.67 26.52
CA PRO A 42 48.01 -14.00 27.16
C PRO A 42 46.87 -13.42 26.33
N VAL A 43 45.99 -14.31 25.85
CA VAL A 43 44.69 -13.95 25.31
C VAL A 43 43.93 -13.30 26.45
N THR A 44 43.98 -11.96 26.52
CA THR A 44 42.97 -11.21 27.25
C THR A 44 41.66 -11.60 26.62
N SER A 45 40.83 -12.32 27.37
CA SER A 45 39.45 -12.60 26.99
C SER A 45 38.79 -11.27 26.68
N ALA A 46 38.69 -10.93 25.39
CA ALA A 46 37.66 -10.04 24.93
C ALA A 46 36.38 -10.75 25.35
N GLN A 47 35.76 -10.28 26.43
CA GLN A 47 34.37 -10.60 26.66
C GLN A 47 33.68 -10.11 25.40
N GLU A 48 33.25 -11.04 24.54
CA GLU A 48 32.20 -10.76 23.59
C GLU A 48 31.09 -10.12 24.42
N SER A 49 30.90 -8.82 24.21
CA SER A 49 29.78 -8.09 24.77
C SER A 49 28.54 -8.76 24.20
N GLN A 50 28.01 -9.76 24.92
CA GLN A 50 26.70 -10.32 24.62
C GLN A 50 25.75 -9.14 24.65
N ALA A 51 25.23 -8.78 23.47
CA ALA A 51 24.29 -7.69 23.35
C ALA A 51 23.11 -7.99 24.28
N ARG A 52 22.86 -7.08 25.24
CA ARG A 52 21.70 -7.18 26.12
C ARG A 52 20.45 -7.31 25.23
N PRO A 53 19.54 -8.26 25.51
CA PRO A 53 18.24 -8.29 24.85
C PRO A 53 17.53 -6.94 24.98
N ALA A 54 16.86 -6.51 23.91
CA ALA A 54 16.04 -5.30 23.94
C ALA A 54 14.98 -5.41 25.05
N ALA A 55 14.93 -4.44 25.95
CA ALA A 55 13.85 -4.38 26.92
C ALA A 55 12.57 -3.88 26.24
N ILE A 56 11.41 -4.37 26.70
CA ILE A 56 10.10 -3.83 26.32
C ILE A 56 9.66 -2.94 27.47
N LEU A 57 9.49 -1.65 27.19
CA LEU A 57 8.97 -0.66 28.13
C LEU A 57 7.55 -0.26 27.71
N GLU A 58 6.71 0.05 28.69
CA GLU A 58 5.31 0.39 28.45
C GLU A 58 5.00 1.83 28.88
N VAL A 59 4.39 2.59 27.97
CA VAL A 59 3.75 3.87 28.25
C VAL A 59 2.34 3.60 28.79
N THR A 60 2.02 4.17 29.95
CA THR A 60 0.82 3.81 30.72
C THR A 60 -0.20 4.96 30.84
N ASN A 61 0.15 6.17 30.41
CA ASN A 61 -0.76 7.31 30.40
C ASN A 61 -0.50 8.27 29.24
N LEU A 62 -1.46 9.17 29.00
CA LEU A 62 -1.41 10.16 27.92
C LEU A 62 -0.67 11.45 28.29
N ASN A 63 -0.05 11.53 29.46
CA ASN A 63 0.61 12.76 29.89
C ASN A 63 1.85 13.03 29.04
N ASP A 64 2.13 14.30 28.78
CA ASP A 64 3.34 14.75 28.10
C ASP A 64 4.62 14.41 28.88
N ASN A 65 4.56 14.46 30.21
CA ASN A 65 5.69 14.22 31.09
C ASN A 65 5.28 13.48 32.37
N GLY A 66 6.28 13.19 33.21
CA GLY A 66 6.08 12.43 34.45
C GLY A 66 6.11 10.92 34.24
N LEU A 67 5.96 10.18 35.34
CA LEU A 67 6.03 8.73 35.34
C LEU A 67 4.96 8.11 34.42
N GLY A 68 5.36 7.14 33.60
CA GLY A 68 4.47 6.43 32.69
C GLY A 68 4.18 7.16 31.38
N SER A 69 4.69 8.38 31.18
CA SER A 69 4.60 9.11 29.91
C SER A 69 5.55 8.57 28.85
N LEU A 70 5.25 8.82 27.58
CA LEU A 70 6.16 8.49 26.46
C LEU A 70 7.52 9.19 26.62
N ARG A 71 7.52 10.47 27.00
CA ARG A 71 8.73 11.27 27.17
C ARG A 71 9.65 10.68 28.25
N GLN A 72 9.09 10.33 29.40
CA GLN A 72 9.86 9.68 30.47
C GLN A 72 10.36 8.29 30.03
N THR A 73 9.52 7.53 29.30
CA THR A 73 9.90 6.20 28.80
C THR A 73 11.10 6.30 27.86
N ILE A 74 11.06 7.18 26.85
CA ILE A 74 12.20 7.46 25.94
C ILE A 74 13.47 7.83 26.72
N ALA A 75 13.34 8.68 27.74
CA ALA A 75 14.48 9.11 28.56
C ALA A 75 15.11 7.91 29.28
N SER A 76 14.29 7.01 29.83
CA SER A 76 14.72 5.82 30.58
C SER A 76 15.18 4.64 29.72
N SER A 77 14.77 4.58 28.44
CA SER A 77 15.16 3.52 27.52
C SER A 77 16.66 3.51 27.25
N MET A 78 17.21 2.31 27.04
CA MET A 78 18.55 2.10 26.52
C MET A 78 18.51 1.92 24.99
N PRO A 79 19.64 2.11 24.28
CA PRO A 79 19.71 1.82 22.86
C PRO A 79 19.26 0.38 22.55
N GLY A 80 18.44 0.24 21.52
CA GLY A 80 17.86 -1.02 21.06
C GLY A 80 16.51 -1.39 21.68
N ASP A 81 16.05 -0.69 22.72
CA ASP A 81 14.81 -1.04 23.42
C ASP A 81 13.54 -0.76 22.57
N ILE A 82 12.46 -1.43 22.95
CA ILE A 82 11.13 -1.31 22.34
C ILE A 82 10.21 -0.60 23.34
N ILE A 83 9.54 0.45 22.88
CA ILE A 83 8.51 1.18 23.60
C ILE A 83 7.16 0.78 23.02
N ASN A 84 6.33 0.15 23.86
CA ASN A 84 4.94 -0.13 23.58
C ASN A 84 4.05 0.79 24.44
N PHE A 85 2.76 0.79 24.14
CA PHE A 85 1.75 1.47 24.94
C PHE A 85 0.85 0.41 25.56
N ALA A 86 0.31 0.71 26.75
CA ALA A 86 -0.69 -0.15 27.37
C ALA A 86 -1.84 -0.41 26.36
N PRO A 87 -2.36 -1.65 26.25
CA PRO A 87 -3.28 -2.02 25.16
C PRO A 87 -4.51 -1.13 24.99
N ASP A 88 -5.04 -0.60 26.10
CA ASP A 88 -6.25 0.23 26.11
C ASP A 88 -5.94 1.75 26.11
N LEU A 89 -4.66 2.13 25.97
CA LEU A 89 -4.23 3.52 25.97
C LEU A 89 -4.57 4.18 24.63
N THR A 90 -5.80 4.68 24.55
CA THR A 90 -6.34 5.40 23.39
C THR A 90 -6.49 6.90 23.71
N GLY A 91 -6.37 7.75 22.70
CA GLY A 91 -6.50 9.20 22.83
C GLY A 91 -5.29 9.97 22.29
N THR A 92 -5.05 11.15 22.85
CA THR A 92 -3.99 12.06 22.39
C THR A 92 -2.97 12.32 23.49
N ILE A 93 -1.70 12.07 23.19
CA ILE A 93 -0.56 12.62 23.94
C ILE A 93 -0.30 14.01 23.37
N THR A 94 -0.76 15.04 24.07
CA THR A 94 -0.56 16.44 23.69
C THR A 94 0.76 16.94 24.25
N LEU A 95 1.72 17.28 23.40
CA LEU A 95 3.03 17.79 23.82
C LEU A 95 2.91 19.25 24.26
N THR A 96 3.34 19.53 25.48
CA THR A 96 3.37 20.88 26.08
C THR A 96 4.79 21.31 26.49
N SER A 97 5.72 20.35 26.52
CA SER A 97 7.12 20.50 26.93
C SER A 97 8.08 20.47 25.73
N GLY A 98 7.57 20.73 24.51
CA GLY A 98 8.32 20.71 23.26
C GLY A 98 8.45 19.33 22.61
N GLU A 99 9.32 19.22 21.61
CA GLU A 99 9.50 18.00 20.81
C GLU A 99 10.01 16.79 21.62
N LEU A 100 9.80 15.59 21.07
CA LEU A 100 10.37 14.34 21.56
C LEU A 100 11.68 14.06 20.82
N ILE A 101 12.81 14.18 21.53
CA ILE A 101 14.14 13.92 20.98
C ILE A 101 14.46 12.43 21.07
N ILE A 102 14.74 11.81 19.93
CA ILE A 102 15.15 10.40 19.81
C ILE A 102 16.63 10.32 19.42
N ASN A 103 17.49 10.30 20.44
CA ASN A 103 18.95 10.30 20.28
C ASN A 103 19.61 8.91 20.48
N LYS A 104 18.79 7.86 20.59
CA LYS A 104 19.22 6.47 20.69
C LYS A 104 18.33 5.59 19.81
N ASN A 105 18.86 4.46 19.36
CA ASN A 105 18.10 3.54 18.52
C ASN A 105 16.94 2.97 19.31
N LEU A 106 15.71 3.10 18.81
CA LEU A 106 14.49 2.68 19.50
C LEU A 106 13.46 2.19 18.49
N THR A 107 12.57 1.32 18.97
CA THR A 107 11.30 1.03 18.28
C THR A 107 10.15 1.57 19.12
N ILE A 108 9.29 2.41 18.55
CA ILE A 108 8.07 2.93 19.18
C ILE A 108 6.88 2.33 18.45
N SER A 109 6.10 1.48 19.12
CA SER A 109 4.96 0.76 18.54
C SER A 109 3.67 1.17 19.24
N GLY A 110 2.82 1.94 18.55
CA GLY A 110 1.51 2.32 19.06
C GLY A 110 0.52 1.16 19.09
N PRO A 111 -0.64 1.34 19.76
CA PRO A 111 -1.71 0.35 19.78
C PRO A 111 -2.53 0.31 18.48
N GLY A 112 -2.26 1.22 17.54
CA GLY A 112 -2.93 1.36 16.26
C GLY A 112 -3.12 2.84 15.89
N ARG A 113 -2.93 3.17 14.61
CA ARG A 113 -2.97 4.57 14.13
C ARG A 113 -4.31 5.26 14.28
N GLU A 114 -5.40 4.51 14.43
CA GLU A 114 -6.74 5.04 14.69
C GLU A 114 -7.01 5.29 16.19
N PHE A 115 -6.11 4.81 17.08
CA PHE A 115 -6.32 4.81 18.52
C PHE A 115 -5.44 5.80 19.28
N LEU A 116 -4.20 6.04 18.81
CA LEU A 116 -3.25 6.90 19.50
C LEU A 116 -2.71 8.00 18.59
N ILE A 117 -2.84 9.24 19.06
CA ILE A 117 -2.26 10.43 18.43
C ILE A 117 -1.16 10.98 19.35
N ILE A 118 0.01 11.27 18.79
CA ILE A 118 1.04 12.09 19.43
C ILE A 118 0.99 13.44 18.74
N SER A 119 0.59 14.46 19.49
CA SER A 119 0.30 15.79 18.94
C SER A 119 1.29 16.84 19.40
N GLY A 120 1.86 17.60 18.47
CA GLY A 120 2.71 18.75 18.77
C GLY A 120 1.96 20.00 19.24
N ASN A 121 0.63 19.89 19.38
CA ASN A 121 -0.26 20.91 19.92
C ASN A 121 -0.17 22.29 19.21
N ASP A 122 0.11 22.28 17.90
CA ASP A 122 0.34 23.46 17.07
C ASP A 122 1.40 24.42 17.67
N ALA A 123 2.29 23.89 18.50
CA ALA A 123 3.22 24.68 19.32
C ALA A 123 4.67 24.20 19.22
N SER A 124 4.87 22.93 18.85
CA SER A 124 6.21 22.40 18.61
C SER A 124 6.20 21.33 17.54
N ARG A 125 7.39 21.06 17.00
CA ARG A 125 7.67 19.79 16.33
C ARG A 125 7.25 18.60 17.19
N VAL A 126 6.81 17.49 16.59
CA VAL A 126 6.51 16.26 17.36
C VAL A 126 7.77 15.45 17.66
N PHE A 127 8.52 15.04 16.63
CA PHE A 127 9.71 14.19 16.77
C PHE A 127 10.97 14.80 16.15
N ASN A 128 12.08 14.72 16.87
CA ASN A 128 13.43 15.01 16.37
C ASN A 128 14.28 13.75 16.44
N VAL A 129 14.51 13.13 15.28
CA VAL A 129 15.18 11.84 15.15
C VAL A 129 16.66 12.06 14.83
N GLN A 130 17.52 11.75 15.80
CA GLN A 130 18.97 11.94 15.72
C GLN A 130 19.73 10.61 15.66
N ALA A 131 19.08 9.51 16.06
CA ALA A 131 19.69 8.18 16.10
C ALA A 131 19.71 7.49 14.73
N SER A 132 20.65 6.56 14.55
CA SER A 132 20.91 5.91 13.26
C SER A 132 19.97 4.75 12.92
N ALA A 133 19.09 4.34 13.84
CA ALA A 133 18.05 3.35 13.58
C ALA A 133 16.86 3.55 14.53
N VAL A 134 15.85 4.29 14.07
CA VAL A 134 14.57 4.46 14.76
C VAL A 134 13.45 3.86 13.94
N THR A 135 12.55 3.13 14.60
CA THR A 135 11.29 2.67 13.99
C THR A 135 10.12 3.27 14.75
N ILE A 136 9.18 3.87 14.02
CA ILE A 136 7.90 4.34 14.54
C ILE A 136 6.78 3.65 13.76
N ARG A 137 5.82 3.04 14.47
CA ARG A 137 4.71 2.33 13.84
C ARG A 137 3.41 2.39 14.61
N ASP A 138 2.32 2.15 13.88
CA ASP A 138 1.00 1.90 14.44
C ASP A 138 0.46 3.06 15.31
N LEU A 139 0.73 4.31 14.92
CA LEU A 139 0.25 5.52 15.60
C LEU A 139 0.07 6.68 14.64
N THR A 140 -0.58 7.74 15.11
CA THR A 140 -0.71 9.02 14.40
C THR A 140 0.21 10.09 15.00
N ILE A 141 0.85 10.86 14.14
CA ILE A 141 1.69 12.02 14.43
C ILE A 141 0.97 13.23 13.85
N ALA A 142 0.57 14.18 14.69
CA ALA A 142 -0.32 15.25 14.25
C ALA A 142 -0.03 16.62 14.84
N ASN A 143 -0.50 17.66 14.16
CA ASN A 143 -0.57 19.03 14.66
C ASN A 143 0.77 19.49 15.26
N GLY A 144 1.89 19.10 14.64
CA GLY A 144 3.21 19.61 14.97
C GLY A 144 3.47 20.89 14.20
N ASP A 145 3.97 21.93 14.88
CA ASP A 145 4.32 23.20 14.26
C ASP A 145 5.76 23.58 14.57
N ALA A 146 6.60 23.59 13.53
CA ALA A 146 7.99 24.06 13.61
C ALA A 146 8.20 25.44 12.97
N SER A 147 7.16 26.08 12.43
CA SER A 147 7.28 27.34 11.67
C SER A 147 7.89 28.49 12.46
N ASN A 148 7.70 28.50 13.78
CA ASN A 148 8.21 29.52 14.69
C ASN A 148 9.54 29.13 15.39
N ASP A 149 10.15 27.99 15.04
CA ASP A 149 11.43 27.57 15.60
C ASP A 149 12.58 28.38 14.97
N THR A 150 13.23 29.22 15.79
CA THR A 150 14.32 30.11 15.36
C THR A 150 15.64 29.37 15.05
N ASN A 151 15.78 28.13 15.49
CA ASN A 151 16.98 27.33 15.28
C ASN A 151 16.85 26.42 14.05
N ASN A 152 15.67 25.85 13.84
CA ASN A 152 15.37 25.00 12.70
C ASN A 152 13.86 24.88 12.49
N SER A 153 13.36 25.51 11.43
CA SER A 153 11.93 25.57 11.12
C SER A 153 11.42 24.42 10.24
N SER A 154 12.20 23.36 10.03
CA SER A 154 11.81 22.23 9.18
C SER A 154 11.15 21.07 9.94
N GLY A 155 10.31 20.27 9.28
CA GLY A 155 9.79 19.02 9.85
C GLY A 155 8.79 19.25 10.98
N GLY A 156 7.57 19.70 10.66
CA GLY A 156 6.55 20.01 11.67
C GLY A 156 6.14 18.76 12.45
N GLY A 157 5.89 17.66 11.73
CA GLY A 157 5.69 16.36 12.36
C GLY A 157 7.02 15.79 12.83
N ILE A 158 7.93 15.60 11.87
CA ILE A 158 9.17 14.86 12.09
C ILE A 158 10.33 15.57 11.40
N PHE A 159 11.41 15.78 12.15
CA PHE A 159 12.70 16.19 11.62
C PHE A 159 13.71 15.05 11.78
N ILE A 160 14.41 14.73 10.68
CA ILE A 160 15.29 13.55 10.60
C ILE A 160 16.73 14.00 10.31
N ASN A 161 17.59 13.83 11.32
CA ASN A 161 19.05 13.91 11.21
C ASN A 161 19.73 12.52 11.24
N GLY A 162 19.01 11.49 11.71
CA GLY A 162 19.43 10.08 11.72
C GLY A 162 18.63 9.23 10.72
N ASN A 163 18.35 7.96 11.02
CA ASN A 163 17.53 7.12 10.12
C ASN A 163 16.20 6.76 10.75
N LEU A 164 15.14 6.89 9.97
CA LEU A 164 13.77 6.61 10.40
C LEU A 164 13.08 5.61 9.49
N THR A 165 12.47 4.60 10.10
CA THR A 165 11.51 3.67 9.51
C THR A 165 10.12 3.99 10.04
N ILE A 166 9.18 4.29 9.15
CA ILE A 166 7.77 4.56 9.46
C ILE A 166 6.91 3.44 8.86
N ILE A 167 6.10 2.79 9.68
CA ILE A 167 5.24 1.68 9.24
C ILE A 167 3.82 1.87 9.78
N ASN A 168 2.82 1.74 8.91
CA ASN A 168 1.41 1.79 9.32
C ASN A 168 1.06 3.01 10.20
N ALA A 169 1.62 4.17 9.87
CA ALA A 169 1.42 5.40 10.63
C ALA A 169 0.68 6.46 9.82
N ARG A 170 0.20 7.50 10.51
CA ARG A 170 -0.35 8.70 9.87
C ARG A 170 0.47 9.91 10.31
N ILE A 171 0.89 10.76 9.37
CA ILE A 171 1.56 12.03 9.61
C ILE A 171 0.65 13.11 9.05
N ILE A 172 -0.09 13.80 9.93
CA ILE A 172 -1.23 14.64 9.51
C ILE A 172 -1.23 16.04 10.09
N ASN A 173 -1.71 17.03 9.34
CA ASN A 173 -1.93 18.40 9.83
C ASN A 173 -0.70 19.04 10.49
N ASN A 174 0.50 18.72 10.03
CA ASN A 174 1.71 19.33 10.56
C ASN A 174 2.15 20.51 9.70
N THR A 175 2.76 21.51 10.34
CA THR A 175 3.15 22.78 9.74
C THR A 175 4.63 23.08 9.97
N ALA A 176 5.33 23.57 8.94
CA ALA A 176 6.74 23.95 9.02
C ALA A 176 7.10 25.00 7.95
N SER A 177 8.33 25.50 7.99
CA SER A 177 8.93 26.18 6.84
C SER A 177 9.11 25.19 5.69
N ASP A 178 9.79 24.07 5.96
CA ASP A 178 10.08 23.05 4.96
C ASP A 178 9.78 21.67 5.54
N GLY A 179 9.16 20.78 4.76
CA GLY A 179 8.77 19.47 5.27
C GLY A 179 7.67 19.59 6.30
N GLY A 180 6.48 20.08 5.93
CA GLY A 180 5.35 20.25 6.84
C GLY A 180 5.13 18.99 7.68
N GLY A 181 5.03 17.84 7.00
CA GLY A 181 5.00 16.52 7.62
C GLY A 181 6.39 16.08 8.09
N ILE A 182 7.30 15.87 7.12
CA ILE A 182 8.62 15.29 7.35
C ILE A 182 9.69 16.11 6.65
N ALA A 183 10.76 16.46 7.36
CA ALA A 183 11.98 17.00 6.77
C ALA A 183 13.18 16.09 7.03
N ILE A 184 13.91 15.80 5.95
CA ILE A 184 15.12 14.97 5.96
C ILE A 184 16.31 15.87 5.68
N ASN A 185 17.23 15.92 6.63
CA ASN A 185 18.46 16.70 6.53
C ASN A 185 19.63 15.86 6.00
N ALA A 186 20.78 16.49 5.77
CA ALA A 186 21.90 16.01 4.98
C ALA A 186 22.38 14.57 5.26
N SER A 187 22.25 14.07 6.50
CA SER A 187 22.70 12.73 6.90
C SER A 187 21.58 11.71 7.10
N GLY A 188 20.31 12.09 6.95
CA GLY A 188 19.20 11.25 7.40
C GLY A 188 18.55 10.42 6.30
N SER A 189 18.22 9.16 6.58
CA SER A 189 17.46 8.30 5.64
C SER A 189 16.03 8.05 6.11
N LEU A 190 15.11 7.85 5.16
CA LEU A 190 13.70 7.60 5.42
C LEU A 190 13.21 6.35 4.68
N PHE A 191 12.57 5.44 5.41
CA PHE A 191 11.75 4.37 4.86
C PHE A 191 10.31 4.54 5.33
N VAL A 192 9.35 4.56 4.42
CA VAL A 192 7.90 4.66 4.71
C VAL A 192 7.17 3.50 4.06
N SER A 193 6.36 2.79 4.86
CA SER A 193 5.51 1.70 4.36
C SER A 193 4.10 1.75 4.94
N ASN A 194 3.09 1.46 4.11
CA ASN A 194 1.69 1.33 4.51
C ASN A 194 1.17 2.56 5.30
N SER A 195 1.70 3.74 5.03
CA SER A 195 1.48 4.94 5.83
C SER A 195 0.80 6.03 5.03
N THR A 196 0.27 7.03 5.75
CA THR A 196 -0.41 8.18 5.16
C THR A 196 0.24 9.47 5.61
N ILE A 197 0.61 10.33 4.67
CA ILE A 197 1.12 11.69 4.88
C ILE A 197 0.09 12.65 4.30
N LEU A 198 -0.71 13.28 5.15
CA LEU A 198 -1.95 13.94 4.76
C LEU A 198 -2.08 15.35 5.33
N ASP A 199 -2.50 16.30 4.49
CA ASP A 199 -2.90 17.66 4.92
C ASP A 199 -1.80 18.41 5.70
N ASN A 200 -0.53 18.16 5.36
CA ASN A 200 0.59 18.88 5.94
C ASN A 200 0.93 20.13 5.11
N VAL A 201 1.42 21.16 5.80
CA VAL A 201 1.64 22.50 5.24
C VAL A 201 3.09 22.92 5.40
N ALA A 202 3.73 23.31 4.30
CA ALA A 202 5.02 24.01 4.31
C ALA A 202 4.83 25.42 3.75
N THR A 203 5.45 26.44 4.34
CA THR A 203 5.49 27.79 3.72
C THR A 203 6.54 27.88 2.61
N GLY A 204 7.59 27.06 2.70
CA GLY A 204 8.61 26.82 1.70
C GLY A 204 8.34 25.48 0.99
N ASP A 205 9.23 24.52 1.12
CA ASP A 205 9.26 23.35 0.25
C ASP A 205 8.82 22.05 0.94
N GLY A 206 8.18 21.15 0.17
CA GLY A 206 7.85 19.82 0.64
C GLY A 206 6.72 19.82 1.67
N GLY A 207 5.46 19.99 1.24
CA GLY A 207 4.32 20.03 2.16
C GLY A 207 4.22 18.73 2.97
N GLY A 208 4.24 17.60 2.27
CA GLY A 208 4.35 16.28 2.88
C GLY A 208 5.78 15.96 3.31
N ILE A 209 6.71 15.93 2.36
CA ILE A 209 8.12 15.55 2.59
C ILE A 209 9.07 16.54 1.92
N PHE A 210 10.04 17.03 2.68
CA PHE A 210 11.21 17.75 2.17
C PHE A 210 12.45 16.87 2.29
N TYR A 211 13.09 16.58 1.16
CA TYR A 211 14.32 15.79 1.09
C TYR A 211 15.50 16.68 0.66
N ASN A 212 16.40 16.96 1.60
CA ASN A 212 17.62 17.72 1.38
C ASN A 212 18.84 16.94 1.89
N SER A 213 19.24 15.92 1.13
CA SER A 213 20.39 15.09 1.48
C SER A 213 21.17 14.59 0.28
N ILE A 214 22.48 14.47 0.43
CA ILE A 214 23.40 14.05 -0.62
C ILE A 214 23.89 12.60 -0.47
N ASP A 215 23.68 11.97 0.69
CA ASP A 215 24.23 10.63 0.99
C ASP A 215 23.21 9.69 1.65
N SER A 216 21.92 10.04 1.60
CA SER A 216 20.86 9.24 2.22
C SER A 216 19.95 8.57 1.21
N THR A 217 19.06 7.73 1.73
CA THR A 217 18.03 7.06 0.94
C THR A 217 16.65 7.51 1.39
N MET A 218 15.73 7.62 0.43
CA MET A 218 14.31 7.75 0.70
C MET A 218 13.55 6.68 -0.08
N THR A 219 12.80 5.84 0.62
CA THR A 219 11.98 4.77 0.05
C THR A 219 10.57 4.86 0.58
N ILE A 220 9.58 4.88 -0.31
CA ILE A 220 8.15 5.00 0.01
C ILE A 220 7.41 3.86 -0.71
N ILE A 221 6.71 3.02 0.05
CA ILE A 221 6.04 1.82 -0.46
C ILE A 221 4.61 1.76 0.09
N ASN A 222 3.64 1.35 -0.74
CA ASN A 222 2.26 1.11 -0.29
C ASN A 222 1.65 2.30 0.49
N SER A 223 2.05 3.53 0.18
CA SER A 223 1.74 4.69 1.01
C SER A 223 0.98 5.76 0.24
N THR A 224 0.26 6.61 0.98
CA THR A 224 -0.51 7.72 0.40
C THR A 224 0.07 9.05 0.87
N ILE A 225 0.36 9.95 -0.08
CA ILE A 225 0.79 11.32 0.18
C ILE A 225 -0.25 12.25 -0.44
N SER A 226 -1.12 12.84 0.38
CA SER A 226 -2.28 13.55 -0.14
C SER A 226 -2.60 14.85 0.57
N GLY A 227 -3.24 15.79 -0.14
CA GLY A 227 -3.79 17.02 0.46
C GLY A 227 -2.73 17.98 1.02
N ASN A 228 -1.44 17.72 0.78
CA ASN A 228 -0.37 18.53 1.32
C ASN A 228 -0.17 19.80 0.47
N THR A 229 0.23 20.88 1.12
CA THR A 229 0.41 22.19 0.48
C THR A 229 1.78 22.79 0.76
N ALA A 230 2.37 23.45 -0.24
CA ALA A 230 3.70 24.06 -0.16
C ALA A 230 3.88 25.21 -1.17
N LEU A 231 5.04 25.86 -1.15
CA LEU A 231 5.54 26.67 -2.27
C LEU A 231 5.96 25.76 -3.44
N ASN A 232 6.80 24.75 -3.21
CA ASN A 232 7.11 23.72 -4.23
C ASN A 232 7.02 22.32 -3.63
N GLY A 233 6.65 21.34 -4.46
CA GLY A 233 6.60 19.94 -4.05
C GLY A 233 5.54 19.70 -2.97
N GLY A 234 4.27 19.86 -3.33
CA GLY A 234 3.17 19.77 -2.36
C GLY A 234 3.21 18.44 -1.62
N GLY A 235 3.31 17.35 -2.36
CA GLY A 235 3.60 16.03 -1.79
C GLY A 235 5.06 15.90 -1.36
N ILE A 236 5.98 15.98 -2.32
CA ILE A 236 7.42 15.76 -2.11
C ILE A 236 8.24 16.84 -2.82
N HIS A 237 9.21 17.42 -2.11
CA HIS A 237 10.28 18.22 -2.71
C HIS A 237 11.62 17.49 -2.55
N THR A 238 12.47 17.50 -3.60
CA THR A 238 13.81 16.91 -3.57
C THR A 238 14.86 17.88 -4.09
N SER A 239 15.86 18.21 -3.27
CA SER A 239 16.99 19.09 -3.63
C SER A 239 18.36 18.42 -3.52
N GLY A 240 18.40 17.18 -3.02
CA GLY A 240 19.62 16.39 -2.85
C GLY A 240 20.19 15.82 -4.15
N THR A 241 21.50 15.92 -4.37
CA THR A 241 22.21 15.39 -5.56
C THR A 241 22.91 14.05 -5.32
N GLY A 242 22.43 13.26 -4.36
CA GLY A 242 23.11 12.03 -3.95
C GLY A 242 23.12 10.92 -5.01
N PRO A 243 24.02 9.92 -4.86
CA PRO A 243 24.13 8.82 -5.82
C PRO A 243 22.93 7.85 -5.74
N PHE A 244 22.15 7.91 -4.66
CA PHE A 244 21.03 7.01 -4.43
C PHE A 244 19.72 7.62 -4.91
N PRO A 245 18.98 6.96 -5.82
CA PRO A 245 17.68 7.45 -6.23
C PRO A 245 16.65 7.29 -5.13
N ILE A 246 15.74 8.25 -5.04
CA ILE A 246 14.51 8.17 -4.26
C ILE A 246 13.61 7.12 -4.93
N ALA A 247 13.15 6.13 -4.16
CA ALA A 247 12.34 5.03 -4.66
C ALA A 247 10.90 5.16 -4.15
N ILE A 248 9.94 5.31 -5.07
CA ILE A 248 8.51 5.35 -4.76
C ILE A 248 7.83 4.22 -5.51
N SER A 249 7.19 3.32 -4.77
CA SER A 249 6.49 2.18 -5.35
C SER A 249 5.13 1.92 -4.74
N THR A 250 4.21 1.39 -5.54
CA THR A 250 2.87 0.95 -5.09
C THR A 250 2.11 2.01 -4.30
N SER A 251 2.39 3.28 -4.56
CA SER A 251 1.99 4.42 -3.75
C SER A 251 1.14 5.42 -4.53
N THR A 252 0.37 6.23 -3.81
CA THR A 252 -0.50 7.25 -4.39
C THR A 252 -0.12 8.63 -3.89
N ILE A 253 0.15 9.55 -4.82
CA ILE A 253 0.43 10.96 -4.53
C ILE A 253 -0.71 11.78 -5.16
N SER A 254 -1.56 12.39 -4.33
CA SER A 254 -2.79 13.00 -4.85
C SER A 254 -3.26 14.24 -4.14
N ASN A 255 -4.04 15.10 -4.81
CA ASN A 255 -4.66 16.28 -4.17
C ASN A 255 -3.66 17.24 -3.52
N ASN A 256 -2.37 17.17 -3.88
CA ASN A 256 -1.37 18.10 -3.36
C ASN A 256 -1.37 19.37 -4.21
N THR A 257 -1.29 20.53 -3.56
CA THR A 257 -1.47 21.82 -4.22
C THR A 257 -0.36 22.78 -3.84
N VAL A 258 0.24 23.44 -4.84
CA VAL A 258 1.29 24.43 -4.61
C VAL A 258 1.11 25.68 -5.46
N SER A 259 1.76 26.76 -5.02
CA SER A 259 1.81 28.03 -5.77
C SER A 259 3.07 28.18 -6.65
N GLY A 260 4.05 27.28 -6.51
CA GLY A 260 5.27 27.19 -7.31
C GLY A 260 5.27 25.98 -8.25
N ASN A 261 6.21 25.05 -8.06
CA ASN A 261 6.42 23.93 -8.99
C ASN A 261 6.13 22.58 -8.34
N GLY A 262 5.64 21.62 -9.14
CA GLY A 262 5.51 20.23 -8.74
C GLY A 262 4.40 20.01 -7.70
N GLY A 263 3.15 19.89 -8.14
CA GLY A 263 2.02 19.72 -7.21
C GLY A 263 2.18 18.43 -6.40
N GLY A 264 2.41 17.32 -7.10
CA GLY A 264 2.76 16.05 -6.48
C GLY A 264 4.23 16.00 -6.06
N ILE A 265 5.14 16.10 -7.03
CA ILE A 265 6.59 16.01 -6.80
C ILE A 265 7.31 17.19 -7.48
N ASN A 266 8.18 17.87 -6.74
CA ASN A 266 9.16 18.80 -7.29
C ASN A 266 10.56 18.19 -7.18
N ILE A 267 11.17 17.91 -8.34
CA ILE A 267 12.55 17.42 -8.43
C ILE A 267 13.44 18.61 -8.79
N GLU A 268 13.94 19.31 -7.77
CA GLU A 268 14.93 20.37 -7.97
C GLU A 268 16.30 19.79 -8.31
N ALA A 269 16.67 18.67 -7.68
CA ALA A 269 17.83 17.89 -8.06
C ALA A 269 17.70 16.43 -7.61
N GLY A 270 18.61 15.59 -8.11
CA GLY A 270 18.68 14.17 -7.75
C GLY A 270 17.85 13.27 -8.66
N ALA A 271 17.71 12.01 -8.27
CA ALA A 271 17.00 10.99 -9.05
C ALA A 271 15.76 10.48 -8.32
N VAL A 272 14.63 10.40 -9.03
CA VAL A 272 13.37 9.80 -8.55
C VAL A 272 12.95 8.66 -9.46
N ASN A 273 12.72 7.50 -8.87
CA ASN A 273 12.20 6.30 -9.52
C ASN A 273 10.77 6.03 -9.04
N LEU A 274 9.81 6.09 -9.96
CA LEU A 274 8.40 5.80 -9.74
C LEU A 274 8.02 4.48 -10.38
N ILE A 275 7.50 3.53 -9.59
CA ILE A 275 7.11 2.20 -10.08
C ILE A 275 5.72 1.81 -9.55
N ASN A 276 4.82 1.28 -10.39
CA ASN A 276 3.50 0.81 -9.94
C ASN A 276 2.75 1.86 -9.10
N SER A 277 2.88 3.14 -9.44
CA SER A 277 2.37 4.22 -8.59
C SER A 277 1.40 5.10 -9.35
N THR A 278 0.53 5.77 -8.60
CA THR A 278 -0.48 6.69 -9.14
C THR A 278 -0.18 8.11 -8.66
N ILE A 279 -0.10 9.07 -9.59
CA ILE A 279 -0.06 10.50 -9.28
C ILE A 279 -1.28 11.16 -9.90
N SER A 280 -2.17 11.70 -9.06
CA SER A 280 -3.47 12.16 -9.54
C SER A 280 -4.02 13.38 -8.82
N ASN A 281 -4.70 14.24 -9.56
CA ASN A 281 -5.37 15.43 -9.03
C ASN A 281 -4.43 16.36 -8.23
N ASN A 282 -3.16 16.44 -8.59
CA ASN A 282 -2.25 17.42 -8.02
C ASN A 282 -2.25 18.71 -8.86
N SER A 283 -1.98 19.85 -8.24
CA SER A 283 -2.08 21.16 -8.88
C SER A 283 -0.86 22.04 -8.62
N ALA A 284 -0.28 22.58 -9.69
CA ALA A 284 0.83 23.54 -9.63
C ALA A 284 0.90 24.36 -10.92
N PRO A 285 1.39 25.62 -10.89
CA PRO A 285 1.72 26.36 -12.10
C PRO A 285 2.57 25.57 -13.11
N ASN A 286 3.67 24.94 -12.70
CA ASN A 286 4.44 24.05 -13.58
C ASN A 286 4.51 22.65 -12.98
N GLY A 287 4.23 21.64 -13.80
CA GLY A 287 4.31 20.25 -13.38
C GLY A 287 3.22 19.93 -12.36
N GLY A 288 1.95 19.99 -12.77
CA GLY A 288 0.81 19.73 -11.87
C GLY A 288 1.00 18.43 -11.09
N GLY A 289 1.36 17.36 -11.79
CA GLY A 289 1.81 16.10 -11.20
C GLY A 289 3.27 16.18 -10.75
N ILE A 290 4.18 16.35 -11.72
CA ILE A 290 5.63 16.39 -11.46
C ILE A 290 6.28 17.56 -12.19
N PHE A 291 7.12 18.31 -11.49
CA PHE A 291 8.12 19.19 -12.08
C PHE A 291 9.50 18.54 -11.97
N ASN A 292 10.26 18.53 -13.07
CA ASN A 292 11.64 18.06 -13.09
C ASN A 292 12.57 19.14 -13.63
N SER A 293 13.51 19.59 -12.80
CA SER A 293 14.46 20.66 -13.13
C SER A 293 15.54 20.18 -14.12
N SER A 294 16.44 21.08 -14.48
CA SER A 294 17.62 20.77 -15.29
C SER A 294 18.65 19.86 -14.60
N ALA A 295 18.61 19.75 -13.26
CA ALA A 295 19.51 18.92 -12.47
C ALA A 295 18.83 17.62 -11.98
N GLY A 296 17.58 17.38 -12.38
CA GLY A 296 16.80 16.24 -11.94
C GLY A 296 16.75 15.10 -12.96
N THR A 297 16.65 13.87 -12.43
CA THR A 297 16.44 12.64 -13.20
C THR A 297 15.17 11.96 -12.73
N LEU A 298 14.23 11.75 -13.63
CA LEU A 298 12.96 11.09 -13.38
C LEU A 298 12.88 9.81 -14.20
N SER A 299 12.59 8.68 -13.54
CA SER A 299 12.22 7.43 -14.20
C SER A 299 10.83 7.02 -13.77
N ILE A 300 9.92 6.87 -14.72
CA ILE A 300 8.54 6.42 -14.48
C ILE A 300 8.35 5.10 -15.20
N ARG A 301 7.99 4.07 -14.44
CA ARG A 301 7.73 2.73 -14.95
C ARG A 301 6.41 2.20 -14.42
N PHE A 302 5.59 1.59 -15.27
CA PHE A 302 4.34 0.94 -14.84
C PHE A 302 3.49 1.84 -13.94
N SER A 303 3.36 3.13 -14.26
CA SER A 303 2.75 4.11 -13.36
C SER A 303 1.78 4.98 -14.13
N THR A 304 0.82 5.56 -13.40
CA THR A 304 -0.27 6.35 -13.98
C THR A 304 -0.24 7.77 -13.44
N LEU A 305 -0.09 8.74 -14.34
CA LEU A 305 -0.16 10.17 -14.08
C LEU A 305 -1.36 10.75 -14.83
N THR A 306 -2.41 11.12 -14.11
CA THR A 306 -3.68 11.55 -14.71
C THR A 306 -4.39 12.60 -13.85
N ILE A 307 -5.26 13.43 -14.44
CA ILE A 307 -6.08 14.41 -13.73
C ILE A 307 -5.24 15.47 -12.98
N ASN A 308 -3.94 15.57 -13.24
CA ASN A 308 -3.13 16.64 -12.67
C ASN A 308 -3.32 17.93 -13.46
N THR A 309 -3.25 19.07 -12.78
CA THR A 309 -3.56 20.38 -13.37
C THR A 309 -2.38 21.33 -13.23
N GLY A 310 -2.06 22.04 -14.31
CA GLY A 310 -1.11 23.13 -14.26
C GLY A 310 -1.26 24.15 -15.37
N THR A 311 -0.36 25.14 -15.38
CA THR A 311 -0.28 26.12 -16.47
C THR A 311 0.69 25.69 -17.56
N GLY A 312 1.78 25.02 -17.18
CA GLY A 312 2.67 24.28 -18.07
C GLY A 312 2.91 22.88 -17.54
N GLY A 313 2.73 21.84 -18.36
CA GLY A 313 2.98 20.47 -17.91
C GLY A 313 1.97 20.01 -16.86
N GLY A 314 0.71 19.81 -17.23
CA GLY A 314 -0.32 19.37 -16.27
C GLY A 314 0.08 18.05 -15.59
N GLY A 315 0.50 17.06 -16.38
CA GLY A 315 1.10 15.82 -15.89
C GLY A 315 2.56 16.03 -15.46
N ILE A 316 3.43 16.31 -16.44
CA ILE A 316 4.87 16.49 -16.22
C ILE A 316 5.35 17.78 -16.90
N PHE A 317 6.16 18.57 -16.19
CA PHE A 317 6.97 19.64 -16.76
C PHE A 317 8.46 19.32 -16.64
N GLN A 318 9.13 19.11 -17.78
CA GLN A 318 10.57 18.90 -17.86
C GLN A 318 11.29 20.19 -18.29
N VAL A 319 12.21 20.67 -17.46
CA VAL A 319 13.16 21.72 -17.84
C VAL A 319 14.28 21.13 -18.70
N SER A 320 14.69 21.85 -19.75
CA SER A 320 15.82 21.43 -20.59
C SER A 320 17.10 21.21 -19.78
N GLY A 321 17.80 20.11 -20.05
CA GLY A 321 19.01 19.68 -19.34
C GLY A 321 18.77 18.54 -18.35
N GLY A 322 17.56 18.42 -17.81
CA GLY A 322 17.17 17.29 -16.98
C GLY A 322 16.70 16.10 -17.82
N VAL A 323 16.46 14.97 -17.15
CA VAL A 323 16.17 13.69 -17.80
C VAL A 323 14.84 13.14 -17.30
N THR A 324 13.91 12.86 -18.20
CA THR A 324 12.70 12.07 -17.93
C THR A 324 12.68 10.83 -18.80
N ASN A 325 12.62 9.65 -18.18
CA ASN A 325 12.53 8.35 -18.85
C ASN A 325 11.18 7.69 -18.55
N LEU A 326 10.49 7.23 -19.60
CA LEU A 326 9.16 6.63 -19.50
C LEU A 326 9.14 5.20 -20.07
N THR A 327 8.59 4.24 -19.33
CA THR A 327 8.32 2.87 -19.83
C THR A 327 7.03 2.32 -19.26
N ASN A 328 6.15 1.73 -20.07
CA ASN A 328 4.88 1.18 -19.58
C ASN A 328 4.09 2.21 -18.74
N ALA A 329 4.21 3.50 -19.02
CA ALA A 329 3.62 4.57 -18.23
C ALA A 329 2.41 5.20 -18.93
N ILE A 330 1.43 5.63 -18.15
CA ILE A 330 0.33 6.46 -18.62
C ILE A 330 0.58 7.89 -18.14
N VAL A 331 0.65 8.84 -19.07
CA VAL A 331 0.60 10.28 -18.82
C VAL A 331 -0.50 10.84 -19.71
N ALA A 332 -1.75 10.82 -19.21
CA ALA A 332 -2.94 11.14 -20.01
C ALA A 332 -4.05 11.72 -19.15
N GLY A 333 -4.90 12.57 -19.74
CA GLY A 333 -6.04 13.18 -19.04
C GLY A 333 -5.63 14.24 -18.02
N ASN A 334 -4.45 14.83 -18.18
CA ASN A 334 -4.00 15.97 -17.39
C ASN A 334 -4.40 17.28 -18.09
N THR A 335 -4.46 18.38 -17.33
CA THR A 335 -4.95 19.67 -17.84
C THR A 335 -3.88 20.75 -17.73
N ALA A 336 -3.53 21.36 -18.87
CA ALA A 336 -2.82 22.63 -18.92
C ALA A 336 -3.08 23.34 -20.26
N PRO A 337 -3.01 24.68 -20.32
CA PRO A 337 -3.05 25.42 -21.58
C PRO A 337 -1.96 24.99 -22.59
N THR A 338 -0.78 24.61 -22.10
CA THR A 338 0.34 24.12 -22.91
C THR A 338 0.97 22.90 -22.26
N GLY A 339 1.26 21.84 -23.03
CA GLY A 339 1.80 20.60 -22.48
C GLY A 339 0.88 19.96 -21.44
N PRO A 340 -0.42 19.72 -21.73
CA PRO A 340 -1.34 19.18 -20.73
C PRO A 340 -0.81 17.90 -20.08
N ASP A 341 -0.35 16.93 -20.87
CA ASP A 341 0.20 15.69 -20.30
C ASP A 341 1.71 15.78 -20.07
N LEU A 342 2.45 16.31 -21.03
CA LEU A 342 3.90 16.45 -20.95
C LEU A 342 4.36 17.74 -21.62
N SER A 343 5.23 18.48 -20.93
CA SER A 343 5.94 19.65 -21.45
C SER A 343 7.44 19.43 -21.35
N GLY A 344 8.19 19.80 -22.40
CA GLY A 344 9.64 19.66 -22.46
C GLY A 344 10.13 18.31 -23.00
N PRO A 345 11.45 18.06 -22.96
CA PRO A 345 12.04 16.84 -23.52
C PRO A 345 11.70 15.60 -22.67
N ALA A 346 11.43 14.47 -23.30
CA ALA A 346 11.34 13.18 -22.61
C ALA A 346 11.88 12.04 -23.47
N ASN A 347 12.43 11.04 -22.80
CA ASN A 347 12.95 9.83 -23.42
C ASN A 347 11.92 8.71 -23.24
N SER A 348 11.30 8.30 -24.34
CA SER A 348 10.55 7.06 -24.33
C SER A 348 11.49 5.86 -24.34
N GLN A 349 11.17 4.85 -23.53
CA GLN A 349 11.74 3.51 -23.59
C GLN A 349 10.72 2.48 -24.10
N GLY A 350 9.60 2.96 -24.68
CA GLY A 350 8.55 2.16 -25.28
C GLY A 350 7.33 1.91 -24.37
N HIS A 351 6.24 1.51 -25.02
CA HIS A 351 4.99 1.09 -24.41
C HIS A 351 4.35 2.12 -23.47
N ASN A 352 4.44 3.41 -23.79
CA ASN A 352 3.80 4.48 -23.02
C ASN A 352 2.49 4.92 -23.65
N ILE A 353 1.55 5.42 -22.85
CA ILE A 353 0.40 6.20 -23.32
C ILE A 353 0.63 7.66 -22.93
N ILE A 354 0.84 8.51 -23.93
CA ILE A 354 0.86 9.97 -23.77
C ILE A 354 -0.41 10.52 -24.40
N GLY A 355 -1.32 11.06 -23.60
CA GLY A 355 -2.63 11.51 -24.08
C GLY A 355 -2.50 12.63 -25.10
N ASN A 356 -1.65 13.62 -24.83
CA ASN A 356 -1.42 14.77 -25.68
C ASN A 356 0.03 15.27 -25.54
N ASN A 357 0.80 15.16 -26.62
CA ASN A 357 2.20 15.57 -26.67
C ASN A 357 2.44 17.04 -27.03
N SER A 358 1.41 17.89 -27.10
CA SER A 358 1.58 19.29 -27.50
C SER A 358 2.43 20.06 -26.48
N GLY A 359 3.69 20.34 -26.81
CA GLY A 359 4.66 20.95 -25.89
C GLY A 359 5.73 19.98 -25.40
N ALA A 360 5.61 18.69 -25.70
CA ALA A 360 6.62 17.69 -25.46
C ALA A 360 7.55 17.50 -26.66
N SER A 361 8.84 17.29 -26.39
CA SER A 361 9.80 16.76 -27.37
C SER A 361 10.09 15.31 -27.02
N ILE A 362 9.36 14.40 -27.65
CA ILE A 362 9.47 12.96 -27.41
C ILE A 362 9.51 12.20 -28.74
N THR A 363 10.49 11.31 -28.87
CA THR A 363 10.58 10.39 -30.02
C THR A 363 9.87 9.10 -29.66
N ALA A 364 8.87 8.71 -30.46
CA ALA A 364 8.13 7.47 -30.25
C ALA A 364 9.06 6.25 -30.40
N MET A 365 8.89 5.30 -29.48
CA MET A 365 9.50 3.97 -29.48
C MET A 365 8.42 2.89 -29.71
N ALA A 366 8.85 1.63 -29.79
CA ALA A 366 7.94 0.51 -29.98
C ALA A 366 6.88 0.45 -28.87
N GLY A 367 5.63 0.21 -29.25
CA GLY A 367 4.49 0.10 -28.34
C GLY A 367 3.95 1.43 -27.80
N ASP A 368 4.60 2.57 -28.08
CA ASP A 368 4.09 3.87 -27.64
C ASP A 368 2.79 4.24 -28.36
N GLN A 369 1.90 4.86 -27.60
CA GLN A 369 0.65 5.46 -28.04
C GLN A 369 0.70 6.95 -27.68
N ILE A 370 0.99 7.80 -28.66
CA ILE A 370 1.20 9.23 -28.45
C ILE A 370 0.12 10.02 -29.18
N GLY A 371 -0.81 10.61 -28.42
CA GLY A 371 -1.83 11.50 -28.94
C GLY A 371 -1.31 12.92 -29.16
N THR A 372 -2.14 13.73 -29.82
CA THR A 372 -1.83 15.11 -30.19
C THR A 372 -2.90 16.06 -29.66
N ALA A 373 -2.69 17.37 -29.76
CA ALA A 373 -3.73 18.34 -29.39
C ALA A 373 -5.03 18.18 -30.20
N ALA A 374 -4.93 17.79 -31.48
CA ALA A 374 -6.10 17.59 -32.34
C ALA A 374 -6.80 16.24 -32.11
N ASN A 375 -6.03 15.22 -31.74
CA ASN A 375 -6.51 13.86 -31.49
C ASN A 375 -5.85 13.32 -30.21
N PRO A 376 -6.32 13.76 -29.03
CA PRO A 376 -5.78 13.25 -27.78
C PRO A 376 -6.22 11.79 -27.57
N ILE A 377 -5.36 11.00 -26.93
CA ILE A 377 -5.69 9.61 -26.53
C ILE A 377 -6.27 9.64 -25.14
N ASP A 378 -7.50 9.16 -25.00
CA ASP A 378 -8.11 8.86 -23.70
C ASP A 378 -7.64 7.47 -23.23
N ALA A 379 -7.00 7.42 -22.06
CA ALA A 379 -6.56 6.18 -21.44
C ALA A 379 -7.72 5.34 -20.89
N LYS A 380 -8.95 5.91 -20.81
CA LYS A 380 -10.17 5.26 -20.32
C LYS A 380 -9.95 4.59 -18.97
N LEU A 381 -9.84 5.44 -17.95
CA LEU A 381 -9.59 5.03 -16.57
C LEU A 381 -10.81 5.34 -15.69
N THR A 382 -11.05 4.54 -14.66
CA THR A 382 -12.02 4.87 -13.61
C THR A 382 -11.56 6.08 -12.79
N PRO A 383 -12.43 6.73 -12.00
CA PRO A 383 -12.02 7.70 -10.99
C PRO A 383 -11.02 7.12 -9.98
N LEU A 384 -10.30 8.01 -9.27
CA LEU A 384 -9.39 7.63 -8.19
C LEU A 384 -10.20 7.09 -7.02
N GLN A 385 -10.13 5.79 -6.78
CA GLN A 385 -10.94 5.14 -5.74
C GLN A 385 -10.22 3.90 -5.19
N ASN A 386 -10.81 3.29 -4.16
CA ASN A 386 -10.33 2.00 -3.68
C ASN A 386 -10.74 0.91 -4.67
N ASN A 387 -9.78 0.41 -5.45
CA ASN A 387 -9.98 -0.73 -6.36
C ASN A 387 -9.33 -2.02 -5.81
N GLY A 388 -9.18 -2.10 -4.49
CA GLY A 388 -8.38 -3.13 -3.80
C GLY A 388 -6.90 -2.74 -3.68
N GLY A 389 -6.19 -3.45 -2.80
CA GLY A 389 -4.78 -3.18 -2.51
C GLY A 389 -4.56 -2.08 -1.46
N PRO A 390 -3.31 -1.66 -1.25
CA PRO A 390 -2.95 -0.78 -0.12
C PRO A 390 -3.24 0.70 -0.35
N THR A 391 -3.43 1.14 -1.60
CA THR A 391 -3.62 2.55 -1.97
C THR A 391 -4.68 2.72 -3.06
N LYS A 392 -5.28 3.91 -3.16
CA LYS A 392 -6.29 4.22 -4.20
C LYS A 392 -5.65 4.25 -5.59
N THR A 393 -6.36 3.79 -6.61
CA THR A 393 -5.85 3.68 -7.98
C THR A 393 -6.87 4.14 -9.03
N HIS A 394 -6.40 4.29 -10.27
CA HIS A 394 -7.22 4.42 -11.47
C HIS A 394 -7.16 3.12 -12.27
N SER A 395 -8.28 2.39 -12.37
CA SER A 395 -8.31 1.12 -13.11
C SER A 395 -8.67 1.36 -14.57
N PRO A 396 -8.01 0.71 -15.55
CA PRO A 396 -8.52 0.67 -16.92
C PRO A 396 -9.94 0.13 -16.95
N ILE A 397 -10.76 0.62 -17.88
CA ILE A 397 -12.08 0.06 -18.20
C ILE A 397 -12.03 -0.72 -19.51
N SER A 398 -13.08 -1.51 -19.79
CA SER A 398 -13.20 -2.28 -21.03
C SER A 398 -13.01 -1.38 -22.27
N GLY A 399 -12.16 -1.81 -23.20
CA GLY A 399 -11.77 -1.04 -24.39
C GLY A 399 -10.77 0.08 -24.14
N SER A 400 -10.11 0.11 -22.97
CA SER A 400 -8.96 0.98 -22.71
C SER A 400 -7.77 0.62 -23.60
N PRO A 401 -7.05 1.63 -24.16
CA PRO A 401 -5.81 1.40 -24.91
C PRO A 401 -4.65 0.85 -24.05
N ALA A 402 -4.77 0.85 -22.72
CA ALA A 402 -3.75 0.34 -21.81
C ALA A 402 -3.73 -1.19 -21.74
N ILE A 403 -4.86 -1.84 -22.08
CA ILE A 403 -5.08 -3.27 -21.87
C ILE A 403 -4.23 -4.09 -22.83
N ASN A 404 -3.43 -5.02 -22.30
CA ASN A 404 -2.50 -5.90 -23.01
C ASN A 404 -1.54 -5.16 -23.97
N ALA A 405 -1.15 -3.93 -23.62
CA ALA A 405 -0.34 -3.06 -24.48
C ALA A 405 1.09 -2.82 -23.97
N GLY A 406 1.43 -3.33 -22.79
CA GLY A 406 2.72 -3.14 -22.14
C GLY A 406 3.82 -4.09 -22.61
N ASN A 407 5.00 -3.95 -21.99
CA ASN A 407 6.16 -4.81 -22.19
C ASN A 407 6.45 -5.72 -20.99
N ASN A 408 6.38 -7.03 -21.20
CA ASN A 408 6.63 -8.05 -20.18
C ASN A 408 8.10 -8.17 -19.73
N MET A 409 9.07 -7.82 -20.58
CA MET A 409 10.49 -8.10 -20.33
C MET A 409 11.06 -7.36 -19.11
N VAL A 410 10.40 -6.27 -18.71
CA VAL A 410 10.85 -5.37 -17.62
C VAL A 410 9.82 -5.25 -16.50
N THR A 411 8.89 -6.21 -16.44
CA THR A 411 7.67 -6.16 -15.62
C THR A 411 7.91 -6.60 -14.17
N PRO A 412 7.47 -5.81 -13.17
CA PRO A 412 7.34 -6.26 -11.79
C PRO A 412 6.29 -7.37 -11.65
N SER A 413 6.48 -8.31 -10.71
CA SER A 413 5.55 -9.44 -10.52
C SER A 413 4.11 -9.01 -10.24
N ASN A 414 3.94 -7.91 -9.50
CA ASN A 414 2.66 -7.39 -9.07
C ASN A 414 2.43 -5.97 -9.56
N ASP A 415 1.17 -5.56 -9.64
CA ASP A 415 0.73 -4.20 -9.89
C ASP A 415 0.64 -3.38 -8.58
N GLN A 416 0.15 -2.13 -8.65
CA GLN A 416 0.02 -1.25 -7.48
C GLN A 416 -0.81 -1.86 -6.34
N ARG A 417 -1.77 -2.73 -6.66
CA ARG A 417 -2.69 -3.33 -5.71
C ARG A 417 -2.11 -4.58 -5.04
N GLY A 418 -0.92 -5.01 -5.47
CA GLY A 418 -0.31 -6.28 -5.07
C GLY A 418 -0.84 -7.47 -5.87
N LEU A 419 -1.55 -7.23 -6.99
CA LEU A 419 -2.10 -8.29 -7.82
C LEU A 419 -1.11 -8.67 -8.92
N PHE A 420 -0.99 -9.97 -9.20
CA PHE A 420 -0.08 -10.45 -10.25
C PHE A 420 -0.40 -9.84 -11.61
N ARG A 421 0.64 -9.36 -12.30
CA ARG A 421 0.50 -8.81 -13.67
C ARG A 421 0.22 -9.86 -14.75
N PHE A 422 0.21 -11.15 -14.40
CA PHE A 422 0.02 -12.27 -15.33
C PHE A 422 -1.37 -12.93 -15.25
N ARG A 423 -2.36 -12.31 -14.58
CA ARG A 423 -3.74 -12.82 -14.53
C ARG A 423 -4.62 -12.05 -15.55
N GLY A 424 -4.61 -12.46 -16.83
CA GLY A 424 -5.47 -11.85 -17.88
C GLY A 424 -5.02 -12.00 -19.35
N GLY A 425 -3.78 -12.41 -19.62
CA GLY A 425 -3.25 -12.60 -20.98
C GLY A 425 -1.72 -12.64 -21.01
N PRO A 426 -1.08 -12.95 -22.15
CA PRO A 426 0.38 -13.03 -22.27
C PRO A 426 1.05 -11.65 -22.37
N ILE A 427 0.36 -10.52 -22.22
CA ILE A 427 0.95 -9.16 -22.26
C ILE A 427 0.38 -8.34 -21.09
N VAL A 428 1.24 -7.66 -20.33
CA VAL A 428 0.81 -6.78 -19.23
C VAL A 428 0.15 -5.50 -19.72
N ASP A 429 -0.63 -4.87 -18.86
CA ASP A 429 -1.19 -3.56 -19.12
C ASP A 429 -0.16 -2.43 -18.92
N ILE A 430 -0.34 -1.34 -19.67
CA ILE A 430 0.38 -0.07 -19.46
C ILE A 430 -0.20 0.59 -18.20
N GLY A 431 0.66 1.18 -17.36
CA GLY A 431 0.25 1.94 -16.18
C GLY A 431 0.29 1.16 -14.87
N ALA A 432 -0.29 1.73 -13.83
CA ALA A 432 -0.13 1.28 -12.43
C ALA A 432 -0.82 -0.04 -12.08
N VAL A 433 -1.88 -0.40 -12.80
CA VAL A 433 -2.74 -1.55 -12.47
C VAL A 433 -3.11 -2.35 -13.71
N GLU A 434 -3.30 -3.65 -13.54
CA GLU A 434 -3.90 -4.51 -14.57
C GLU A 434 -5.41 -4.30 -14.65
N PHE A 435 -5.95 -4.42 -15.85
CA PHE A 435 -7.36 -4.58 -16.07
C PHE A 435 -7.80 -5.93 -15.55
N LYS A 436 -8.72 -5.88 -14.60
CA LYS A 436 -9.51 -7.04 -14.22
C LYS A 436 -10.83 -6.92 -14.98
N PRO A 437 -11.07 -7.72 -16.04
CA PRO A 437 -12.45 -7.93 -16.44
C PRO A 437 -13.15 -8.46 -15.19
N ARG A 438 -14.22 -7.78 -14.75
CA ARG A 438 -15.13 -8.40 -13.80
C ARG A 438 -15.64 -9.64 -14.52
N LEU A 439 -15.14 -10.81 -14.15
CA LEU A 439 -15.74 -12.07 -14.57
C LEU A 439 -17.06 -12.15 -13.82
N PHE A 440 -18.05 -11.41 -14.30
CA PHE A 440 -19.43 -11.70 -14.00
C PHE A 440 -19.71 -13.04 -14.70
N SER A 441 -19.45 -14.15 -14.02
CA SER A 441 -19.97 -15.43 -14.44
C SER A 441 -21.40 -15.52 -13.93
N SER A 442 -22.40 -15.42 -14.82
CA SER A 442 -23.67 -16.04 -14.50
C SER A 442 -23.47 -17.55 -14.58
N LEU A 443 -23.66 -18.22 -13.45
CA LEU A 443 -23.71 -19.67 -13.38
C LEU A 443 -25.09 -20.11 -13.87
N ILE A 444 -25.18 -20.67 -15.08
CA ILE A 444 -26.44 -21.20 -15.61
C ILE A 444 -26.40 -22.72 -15.48
N ILE A 445 -27.30 -23.30 -14.69
CA ILE A 445 -27.48 -24.76 -14.66
C ILE A 445 -28.15 -25.17 -15.98
N THR A 446 -27.44 -25.93 -16.80
CA THR A 446 -27.97 -26.40 -18.09
C THR A 446 -28.55 -27.81 -17.99
N ARG A 447 -28.20 -28.58 -16.95
CA ARG A 447 -28.74 -29.92 -16.73
C ARG A 447 -28.57 -30.37 -15.28
N ILE A 448 -29.59 -31.02 -14.74
CA ILE A 448 -29.50 -31.85 -13.52
C ILE A 448 -29.80 -33.29 -13.96
N ALA A 449 -28.93 -34.23 -13.61
CA ALA A 449 -29.10 -35.64 -13.95
C ALA A 449 -28.90 -36.54 -12.72
N PRO A 450 -29.83 -37.49 -12.45
CA PRO A 450 -29.57 -38.55 -11.49
C PRO A 450 -28.39 -39.39 -11.98
N THR A 451 -27.51 -39.80 -11.06
CA THR A 451 -26.46 -40.77 -11.38
C THR A 451 -26.91 -42.18 -11.00
N ALA A 452 -26.17 -43.20 -11.45
CA ALA A 452 -26.44 -44.59 -11.04
C ALA A 452 -26.26 -44.81 -9.52
N ASP A 453 -25.59 -43.88 -8.84
CA ASP A 453 -25.49 -43.81 -7.39
C ASP A 453 -26.65 -42.95 -6.87
N THR A 454 -27.56 -43.57 -6.12
CA THR A 454 -28.77 -42.94 -5.58
C THR A 454 -28.47 -41.84 -4.57
N ASN A 455 -27.24 -41.74 -4.08
CA ASN A 455 -26.78 -40.68 -3.18
C ASN A 455 -26.06 -39.57 -3.94
N LYS A 456 -26.15 -39.53 -5.28
CA LYS A 456 -25.37 -38.60 -6.10
C LYS A 456 -26.19 -37.99 -7.23
N VAL A 457 -26.14 -36.66 -7.31
CA VAL A 457 -26.72 -35.86 -8.40
C VAL A 457 -25.60 -35.17 -9.17
N SER A 458 -25.62 -35.25 -10.50
CA SER A 458 -24.69 -34.52 -11.35
C SER A 458 -25.37 -33.27 -11.90
N VAL A 459 -24.76 -32.11 -11.66
CA VAL A 459 -25.20 -30.82 -12.16
C VAL A 459 -24.21 -30.36 -13.23
N THR A 460 -24.69 -30.16 -14.46
CA THR A 460 -23.91 -29.50 -15.50
C THR A 460 -24.21 -28.01 -15.43
N ALA A 461 -23.18 -27.22 -15.14
CA ALA A 461 -23.27 -25.77 -15.16
C ALA A 461 -22.46 -25.19 -16.32
N LEU A 462 -23.03 -24.18 -16.96
CA LEU A 462 -22.38 -23.35 -17.96
C LEU A 462 -21.99 -22.03 -17.31
N LEU A 463 -20.70 -21.75 -17.26
CA LEU A 463 -20.23 -20.41 -16.92
C LEU A 463 -20.35 -19.55 -18.17
N THR A 464 -21.10 -18.46 -18.09
CA THR A 464 -21.27 -17.51 -19.18
C THR A 464 -20.72 -16.16 -18.76
N ASN A 465 -19.95 -15.53 -19.65
CA ASN A 465 -19.51 -14.15 -19.47
C ASN A 465 -20.73 -13.25 -19.68
N THR A 466 -21.17 -12.51 -18.65
CA THR A 466 -22.39 -11.68 -18.77
C THR A 466 -22.20 -10.43 -19.63
N GLU A 467 -20.97 -9.97 -19.90
CA GLU A 467 -20.71 -8.85 -20.82
C GLU A 467 -20.77 -9.29 -22.29
N THR A 468 -20.34 -10.51 -22.60
CA THR A 468 -20.24 -11.00 -24.00
C THR A 468 -21.27 -12.07 -24.37
N GLY A 469 -21.96 -12.63 -23.38
CA GLY A 469 -22.86 -13.78 -23.53
C GLY A 469 -22.15 -15.08 -23.93
N GLN A 470 -20.82 -15.08 -24.02
CA GLN A 470 -20.05 -16.23 -24.49
C GLN A 470 -19.84 -17.27 -23.37
N PRO A 471 -19.94 -18.58 -23.66
CA PRO A 471 -19.63 -19.63 -22.70
C PRO A 471 -18.12 -19.67 -22.42
N LEU A 472 -17.75 -19.60 -21.14
CA LEU A 472 -16.36 -19.68 -20.67
C LEU A 472 -15.92 -21.14 -20.55
N SER A 473 -16.76 -22.00 -19.97
CA SER A 473 -16.57 -23.45 -19.92
C SER A 473 -17.85 -24.17 -19.43
N SER A 474 -18.03 -25.43 -19.81
CA SER A 474 -19.03 -26.34 -19.21
C SER A 474 -18.34 -27.28 -18.23
N ARG A 475 -18.84 -27.37 -17.00
CA ARG A 475 -18.35 -28.34 -16.01
C ARG A 475 -19.47 -29.17 -15.41
N ASN A 476 -19.18 -30.45 -15.16
CA ASN A 476 -20.03 -31.33 -14.37
C ASN A 476 -19.58 -31.28 -12.91
N ILE A 477 -20.51 -31.04 -12.02
CA ILE A 477 -20.30 -31.01 -10.57
C ILE A 477 -21.14 -32.11 -9.97
N ASP A 478 -20.49 -33.00 -9.24
CA ASP A 478 -21.12 -34.15 -8.64
C ASP A 478 -21.35 -33.90 -7.16
N PHE A 479 -22.62 -33.75 -6.76
CA PHE A 479 -23.01 -33.61 -5.36
C PHE A 479 -23.27 -35.00 -4.77
N ARG A 480 -22.59 -35.34 -3.67
CA ARG A 480 -22.85 -36.55 -2.89
C ARG A 480 -23.58 -36.19 -1.60
N PHE A 481 -24.67 -36.89 -1.32
CA PHE A 481 -25.46 -36.72 -0.11
C PHE A 481 -25.17 -37.86 0.87
N SER A 482 -25.04 -37.53 2.15
CA SER A 482 -24.66 -38.50 3.20
C SER A 482 -25.78 -39.48 3.56
N ARG A 483 -27.03 -39.26 3.11
CA ARG A 483 -28.17 -40.18 3.27
C ARG A 483 -29.15 -40.12 2.10
N PHE A 484 -29.81 -41.26 1.88
CA PHE A 484 -30.84 -41.50 0.86
C PHE A 484 -32.11 -40.70 1.17
N PHE A 485 -32.62 -39.94 0.21
CA PHE A 485 -33.95 -39.31 0.30
C PHE A 485 -34.63 -39.48 -1.06
N GLY A 486 -35.90 -39.91 -1.07
CA GLY A 486 -36.63 -40.37 -2.26
C GLY A 486 -36.80 -39.36 -3.39
N ASP A 487 -37.64 -39.71 -4.38
CA ASP A 487 -37.81 -39.01 -5.67
C ASP A 487 -37.74 -37.47 -5.57
N LEU A 488 -36.79 -36.90 -6.31
CA LEU A 488 -36.51 -35.47 -6.41
C LEU A 488 -37.51 -34.81 -7.38
N ASP A 489 -38.71 -34.46 -6.90
CA ASP A 489 -39.76 -33.82 -7.71
C ASP A 489 -39.91 -32.31 -7.47
N GLY A 490 -38.83 -31.60 -7.10
CA GLY A 490 -38.87 -30.17 -6.78
C GLY A 490 -37.86 -29.31 -7.57
N ASP A 491 -38.29 -28.11 -7.97
CA ASP A 491 -37.43 -27.08 -8.56
C ASP A 491 -36.30 -26.70 -7.59
N ALA A 492 -35.05 -26.86 -8.02
CA ALA A 492 -33.89 -26.38 -7.28
C ALA A 492 -33.77 -24.86 -7.44
N VAL A 493 -33.82 -24.12 -6.34
CA VAL A 493 -33.56 -22.67 -6.33
C VAL A 493 -32.16 -22.46 -5.77
N MET A 494 -31.33 -21.76 -6.53
CA MET A 494 -29.96 -21.41 -6.15
C MET A 494 -29.85 -19.90 -6.03
N ASP A 495 -29.44 -19.43 -4.86
CA ASP A 495 -29.09 -18.02 -4.63
C ASP A 495 -27.56 -17.89 -4.69
N THR A 496 -27.08 -16.86 -5.39
CA THR A 496 -25.66 -16.60 -5.59
C THR A 496 -25.30 -15.26 -4.96
N THR A 497 -24.53 -15.27 -3.89
CA THR A 497 -23.94 -14.07 -3.29
C THR A 497 -22.45 -14.02 -3.59
N ASP A 498 -21.99 -12.89 -4.12
CA ASP A 498 -20.58 -12.62 -4.44
C ASP A 498 -19.89 -12.01 -3.21
N ILE A 499 -18.89 -12.73 -2.70
CA ILE A 499 -17.91 -12.18 -1.75
C ILE A 499 -16.54 -12.48 -2.38
N ASP A 500 -15.80 -11.41 -2.70
CA ASP A 500 -14.39 -11.44 -3.05
C ASP A 500 -13.97 -12.29 -4.27
N GLY A 501 -14.82 -12.37 -5.29
CA GLY A 501 -14.46 -13.02 -6.56
C GLY A 501 -14.56 -14.54 -6.54
N PHE A 502 -15.30 -15.09 -5.58
CA PHE A 502 -15.74 -16.48 -5.57
C PHE A 502 -17.25 -16.52 -5.79
N ALA A 503 -17.70 -17.19 -6.85
CA ALA A 503 -19.10 -17.57 -6.94
C ALA A 503 -19.38 -18.54 -5.79
N THR A 504 -20.36 -18.25 -4.93
CA THR A 504 -20.88 -19.21 -3.97
C THR A 504 -22.26 -19.62 -4.44
N ALA A 505 -22.52 -20.92 -4.48
CA ALA A 505 -23.76 -21.44 -5.02
C ALA A 505 -24.44 -22.31 -3.96
N ILE A 506 -25.59 -21.87 -3.45
CA ILE A 506 -26.36 -22.60 -2.44
C ILE A 506 -27.42 -23.44 -3.16
N LEU A 507 -27.22 -24.76 -3.28
CA LEU A 507 -28.26 -25.62 -3.85
C LEU A 507 -29.34 -25.88 -2.79
N GLY A 508 -30.51 -25.23 -2.93
CA GLY A 508 -31.69 -25.56 -2.15
C GLY A 508 -32.51 -26.65 -2.82
N VAL A 509 -32.51 -27.87 -2.27
CA VAL A 509 -33.33 -28.97 -2.77
C VAL A 509 -34.59 -29.08 -1.91
N GLY A 510 -35.76 -28.78 -2.50
CA GLY A 510 -37.05 -28.86 -1.82
C GLY A 510 -37.68 -30.24 -1.97
N MET A 511 -38.10 -30.86 -0.86
CA MET A 511 -39.04 -31.98 -0.90
C MET A 511 -40.48 -31.45 -0.87
N SER A 512 -41.41 -32.08 -1.59
CA SER A 512 -42.84 -31.69 -1.61
C SER A 512 -43.50 -31.74 -0.22
N SER A 513 -42.89 -32.44 0.74
CA SER A 513 -43.18 -32.36 2.16
C SER A 513 -41.96 -32.78 2.99
N GLY A 514 -41.11 -31.82 3.40
CA GLY A 514 -39.94 -32.10 4.24
C GLY A 514 -38.99 -30.90 4.43
N PRO A 515 -38.01 -30.99 5.34
CA PRO A 515 -37.02 -29.93 5.57
C PRO A 515 -36.21 -29.62 4.31
N ARG A 516 -35.88 -28.34 4.10
CA ARG A 516 -34.98 -27.88 3.03
C ARG A 516 -33.53 -28.07 3.48
N PHE A 517 -32.67 -28.59 2.62
CA PHE A 517 -31.25 -28.76 2.90
C PHE A 517 -30.43 -27.90 1.94
N GLY A 518 -29.36 -27.28 2.44
CA GLY A 518 -28.38 -26.53 1.67
C GLY A 518 -27.07 -27.31 1.54
N ALA A 519 -26.50 -27.33 0.33
CA ALA A 519 -25.12 -27.75 0.10
C ALA A 519 -24.28 -26.53 -0.32
N PHE A 520 -23.07 -26.43 0.22
CA PHE A 520 -22.10 -25.39 -0.13
C PHE A 520 -21.06 -25.95 -1.09
N ALA A 521 -20.82 -25.25 -2.19
CA ALA A 521 -19.66 -25.46 -3.05
C ALA A 521 -18.96 -24.11 -3.23
N GLN A 522 -17.68 -24.05 -2.85
CA GLN A 522 -16.81 -22.89 -3.08
C GLN A 522 -16.01 -23.16 -4.36
N PHE A 523 -16.08 -22.24 -5.32
CA PHE A 523 -15.40 -22.40 -6.60
C PHE A 523 -14.05 -21.68 -6.59
N GLY A 524 -12.97 -22.40 -6.28
CA GLY A 524 -11.57 -21.96 -6.45
C GLY A 524 -10.87 -22.61 -7.64
N ASP A 525 -9.71 -22.08 -8.05
CA ASP A 525 -8.90 -22.56 -9.17
C ASP A 525 -7.99 -23.78 -8.85
N ASP A 526 -8.16 -24.47 -7.70
CA ASP A 526 -7.39 -25.68 -7.31
C ASP A 526 -8.31 -26.91 -7.06
N PRO A 527 -7.85 -28.17 -7.27
CA PRO A 527 -8.72 -29.35 -7.36
C PRO A 527 -8.85 -30.21 -6.07
N GLU A 528 -8.47 -29.71 -4.89
CA GLU A 528 -8.66 -30.45 -3.63
C GLU A 528 -9.90 -29.97 -2.87
N PHE A 529 -10.89 -30.87 -2.74
CA PHE A 529 -12.13 -30.65 -1.99
C PHE A 529 -11.92 -31.00 -0.51
N GLU A 530 -12.12 -30.05 0.40
CA GLU A 530 -12.38 -30.36 1.81
C GLU A 530 -13.90 -30.50 2.02
N PHE A 531 -14.35 -31.71 2.35
CA PHE A 531 -15.68 -31.93 2.91
C PHE A 531 -15.60 -31.77 4.43
N SER A 532 -16.35 -30.82 5.00
CA SER A 532 -16.60 -30.79 6.43
C SER A 532 -17.77 -31.75 6.74
N GLU A 533 -17.44 -32.94 7.26
CA GLU A 533 -18.40 -33.84 7.88
C GLU A 533 -18.72 -33.33 9.29
N ASP A 534 -19.70 -32.44 9.43
CA ASP A 534 -20.60 -32.35 10.61
C ASP A 534 -21.43 -31.06 10.57
N PHE A 535 -22.63 -31.09 10.00
CA PHE A 535 -23.65 -30.08 10.33
C PHE A 535 -25.04 -30.72 10.47
N GLN A 536 -25.43 -30.95 11.74
CA GLN A 536 -26.80 -31.19 12.15
C GLN A 536 -27.52 -29.84 12.27
N GLY A 537 -28.53 -29.62 11.43
CA GLY A 537 -29.68 -28.74 11.64
C GLY A 537 -29.42 -27.28 12.04
N PHE A 538 -29.43 -26.36 11.07
CA PHE A 538 -29.70 -24.94 11.30
C PHE A 538 -30.55 -24.34 10.15
N GLY A 539 -31.42 -23.40 10.49
CA GLY A 539 -32.27 -22.65 9.56
C GLY A 539 -31.48 -21.56 8.82
N LEU A 540 -32.06 -21.05 7.73
CA LEU A 540 -31.44 -20.15 6.74
C LEU A 540 -30.93 -18.78 7.26
N SER A 541 -30.94 -18.50 8.57
CA SER A 541 -30.55 -17.20 9.14
C SER A 541 -29.14 -17.14 9.76
N ASP A 542 -28.40 -18.25 9.84
CA ASP A 542 -27.14 -18.33 10.61
C ASP A 542 -25.85 -18.32 9.74
N LEU A 543 -25.91 -17.82 8.50
CA LEU A 543 -24.82 -17.92 7.51
C LEU A 543 -24.09 -16.59 7.23
N LEU A 544 -23.60 -15.92 8.28
CA LEU A 544 -22.54 -14.92 8.15
C LEU A 544 -21.39 -15.27 9.11
N PRO A 545 -20.12 -15.06 8.71
CA PRO A 545 -18.96 -15.51 9.47
C PRO A 545 -18.93 -14.84 10.86
N ARG A 546 -18.79 -15.65 11.92
CA ARG A 546 -18.50 -15.15 13.26
C ARG A 546 -17.10 -14.51 13.27
N PRO A 547 -16.94 -13.25 13.69
CA PRO A 547 -15.63 -12.73 14.09
C PRO A 547 -15.13 -13.53 15.30
N GLN A 548 -13.85 -13.85 15.30
CA GLN A 548 -13.15 -14.38 16.49
C GLN A 548 -13.32 -13.40 17.64
N THR A 549 -14.01 -13.80 18.71
CA THR A 549 -14.14 -13.04 19.96
C THR A 549 -12.80 -12.98 20.70
N PRO A 550 -12.34 -11.79 21.13
CA PRO A 550 -11.51 -11.67 22.32
C PRO A 550 -12.34 -12.09 23.54
N GLN A 551 -11.74 -12.80 24.49
CA GLN A 551 -12.43 -13.19 25.72
C GLN A 551 -12.77 -11.96 26.58
N GLY A 552 -14.07 -11.67 26.74
CA GLY A 552 -14.59 -10.68 27.68
C GLY A 552 -16.08 -10.45 27.48
N GLY A 553 -16.90 -10.79 28.49
CA GLY A 553 -18.36 -10.82 28.38
C GLY A 553 -19.01 -9.44 28.24
N GLY A 554 -19.67 -9.21 27.11
CA GLY A 554 -20.63 -8.13 26.88
C GLY A 554 -21.31 -8.35 25.53
N CYS A 555 -22.64 -8.45 25.51
CA CYS A 555 -23.39 -8.57 24.26
C CYS A 555 -23.36 -7.22 23.53
N GLN A 556 -22.71 -7.18 22.36
CA GLN A 556 -22.76 -6.04 21.43
C GLN A 556 -23.62 -6.40 20.23
N PHE A 557 -24.37 -5.43 19.71
CA PHE A 557 -25.09 -5.54 18.45
C PHE A 557 -24.42 -4.66 17.40
N LEU A 558 -24.27 -5.19 16.19
CA LEU A 558 -23.87 -4.43 15.00
C LEU A 558 -25.12 -4.09 14.18
N ILE A 559 -25.27 -2.83 13.80
CA ILE A 559 -26.25 -2.40 12.79
C ILE A 559 -25.49 -2.25 11.47
N PHE A 560 -25.91 -2.98 10.44
CA PHE A 560 -25.37 -2.84 9.09
C PHE A 560 -26.27 -1.90 8.28
N ASP A 561 -25.65 -0.87 7.70
CA ASP A 561 -26.28 0.02 6.73
C ASP A 561 -26.33 -0.71 5.39
N THR A 562 -27.52 -1.15 5.00
CA THR A 562 -27.79 -1.56 3.62
C THR A 562 -28.28 -0.32 2.90
N ASP A 563 -27.48 0.21 1.98
CA ASP A 563 -27.82 1.35 1.12
C ASP A 563 -29.24 1.24 0.54
N GLU A 564 -30.19 1.93 1.17
CA GLU A 564 -31.15 2.85 0.54
C GLU A 564 -31.87 3.67 1.64
N SER A 565 -31.47 4.96 1.73
CA SER A 565 -32.13 6.09 2.42
C SER A 565 -31.95 6.31 3.94
N PHE A 566 -30.80 6.89 4.33
CA PHE A 566 -30.75 7.86 5.44
C PHE A 566 -30.20 9.20 4.93
N ALA A 567 -31.10 10.14 4.63
CA ALA A 567 -30.72 11.52 4.37
C ALA A 567 -30.47 12.24 5.70
N ALA A 568 -29.39 13.03 5.77
CA ALA A 568 -28.93 13.78 6.94
C ALA A 568 -29.88 14.91 7.45
N ASN A 569 -31.17 14.89 7.07
CA ASN A 569 -32.17 15.88 7.49
C ASN A 569 -33.40 15.19 8.12
N GLY A 570 -33.27 14.74 9.37
CA GLY A 570 -34.40 14.56 10.29
C GLY A 570 -35.52 13.59 9.90
N GLY A 571 -35.28 12.60 9.04
CA GLY A 571 -36.26 11.58 8.71
C GLY A 571 -36.44 10.56 9.85
N SER A 572 -37.68 10.31 10.27
CA SER A 572 -38.00 9.23 11.20
C SER A 572 -37.93 7.87 10.49
N GLY A 573 -36.97 7.03 10.88
CA GLY A 573 -36.90 5.62 10.51
C GLY A 573 -37.41 4.72 11.64
N SER A 574 -38.07 3.61 11.31
CA SER A 574 -38.41 2.56 12.26
C SER A 574 -37.56 1.32 11.98
N PHE A 575 -36.98 0.72 13.02
CA PHE A 575 -36.37 -0.60 12.95
C PHE A 575 -37.22 -1.62 13.72
N ASN A 576 -37.42 -2.80 13.14
CA ASN A 576 -38.11 -3.91 13.79
C ASN A 576 -37.08 -4.91 14.30
N VAL A 577 -37.04 -5.13 15.62
CA VAL A 577 -36.25 -6.19 16.24
C VAL A 577 -37.15 -7.42 16.38
N THR A 578 -36.91 -8.44 15.57
CA THR A 578 -37.81 -9.61 15.46
C THR A 578 -37.51 -10.74 16.43
N THR A 579 -36.37 -10.72 17.14
CA THR A 579 -35.98 -11.77 18.08
C THR A 579 -35.14 -11.21 19.24
N PHE A 580 -35.51 -11.57 20.47
CA PHE A 580 -34.73 -11.32 21.69
C PHE A 580 -34.14 -12.65 22.20
N PRO A 581 -32.88 -12.68 22.63
CA PRO A 581 -32.39 -13.75 23.51
C PRO A 581 -33.16 -13.68 24.85
N GLN A 582 -33.61 -14.82 25.39
CA GLN A 582 -34.47 -14.87 26.58
C GLN A 582 -33.83 -14.32 27.88
N ASP A 583 -32.53 -14.00 27.88
CA ASP A 583 -31.74 -13.67 29.09
C ASP A 583 -30.99 -12.32 29.02
N CYS A 584 -31.50 -11.32 28.29
CA CYS A 584 -30.88 -9.98 28.23
C CYS A 584 -31.81 -8.88 28.73
N ASP A 585 -31.45 -8.22 29.84
CA ASP A 585 -32.08 -6.96 30.28
C ASP A 585 -31.61 -5.80 29.38
N TRP A 586 -32.56 -4.96 28.95
CA TRP A 586 -32.27 -3.78 28.11
C TRP A 586 -33.10 -2.56 28.50
N THR A 587 -32.53 -1.37 28.26
CA THR A 587 -33.21 -0.08 28.40
C THR A 587 -32.86 0.79 27.19
N ALA A 588 -33.87 1.31 26.49
CA ALA A 588 -33.68 2.26 25.39
C ALA A 588 -33.46 3.67 25.95
N VAL A 589 -32.38 4.34 25.56
CA VAL A 589 -32.12 5.75 25.92
C VAL A 589 -31.97 6.55 24.63
N SER A 590 -32.79 7.59 24.46
CA SER A 590 -32.65 8.56 23.37
C SER A 590 -31.66 9.65 23.76
N ASN A 591 -30.74 10.03 22.87
CA ASN A 591 -30.08 11.33 22.92
C ASN A 591 -30.89 12.34 22.12
#